data_AF-A0A1R4H7Z5-F1
#
_entry.id   AF-A0A1R4H7Z5-F1
#
_cell.length_a   1.000
_cell.length_b   1.000
_cell.length_c   1.000
_cell.angle_alpha   90.00
_cell.angle_beta   90.00
_cell.angle_gamma   90.00
#
_symmetry.space_group_name_H-M   'P 1'
#
loop_
_entity.id
_entity.type
_entity.pdbx_description
1 polymer ?
#
loop_
_entity_poly.entity_id
_entity_poly.type
_entity_poly.pdbx_seq_one_letter_code
_entity_poly.pdbx_strand_id
1 'polypeptide(L)'
;MAHSLLVPRVGIAKDFKEFIRLSSMTHVRTSPYYPQSNGKIERFHKSLKTECVRKQSLDTLAEAKKVIAAYVLAYNEQRLHSSIGYVTPLTKLNGEDIAIFAERKKKLVAARMVRKERLLNKGELVVYQPLVDAA
;
A
#
# COMPACT_ATOMS: atom_id res chain seq x y z
N MET A 1 -5.06 24.14 -55.65
CA MET A 1 -5.34 22.74 -55.26
C MET A 1 -4.09 22.15 -54.61
N ALA A 2 -3.93 22.31 -53.29
CA ALA A 2 -2.82 21.72 -52.54
C ALA A 2 -3.40 20.58 -51.70
N HIS A 3 -3.19 19.34 -52.16
CA HIS A 3 -3.58 18.14 -51.45
C HIS A 3 -2.52 17.86 -50.38
N SER A 4 -2.76 18.36 -49.17
CA SER A 4 -1.94 18.05 -48.00
C SER A 4 -2.31 16.64 -47.52
N LEU A 5 -1.39 15.70 -47.72
CA LEU A 5 -1.43 14.36 -47.15
C LEU A 5 -1.36 14.46 -45.62
N LEU A 6 -2.52 14.61 -44.98
CA LEU A 6 -2.68 14.37 -43.55
C LEU A 6 -2.60 12.86 -43.33
N VAL A 7 -1.38 12.37 -43.09
CA VAL A 7 -1.19 11.09 -42.40
C VAL A 7 -1.94 11.21 -41.06
N PRO A 8 -2.91 10.34 -40.75
CA PRO A 8 -3.64 10.43 -39.50
C PRO A 8 -2.65 10.16 -38.37
N ARG A 9 -2.34 11.19 -37.58
CA ARG A 9 -1.72 11.00 -36.25
C ARG A 9 -2.75 10.32 -35.37
N VAL A 10 -2.80 8.99 -35.42
CA VAL A 10 -3.53 8.17 -34.46
C VAL A 10 -2.81 8.34 -33.13
N GLY A 11 -3.26 9.30 -32.32
CA GLY A 11 -2.76 9.47 -30.97
C GLY A 11 -3.12 8.23 -30.16
N ILE A 12 -2.16 7.71 -29.39
CA ILE A 12 -2.26 6.59 -28.43
C ILE A 12 -3.55 6.64 -27.56
N ALA A 13 -4.17 7.81 -27.44
CA ALA A 13 -5.40 8.06 -26.71
C ALA A 13 -6.68 7.40 -27.28
N LYS A 14 -6.79 7.09 -28.58
CA LYS A 14 -8.03 6.49 -29.12
C LYS A 14 -8.11 5.00 -28.77
N ASP A 15 -7.05 4.26 -29.07
CA ASP A 15 -6.97 2.82 -28.83
C ASP A 15 -7.01 2.51 -27.33
N PHE A 16 -6.40 3.36 -26.50
CA PHE A 16 -6.51 3.23 -25.04
C PHE A 16 -7.95 3.42 -24.54
N LYS A 17 -8.69 4.41 -25.05
CA LYS A 17 -10.10 4.60 -24.68
C LYS A 17 -10.98 3.43 -25.12
N GLU A 18 -10.71 2.90 -26.32
CA GLU A 18 -11.38 1.72 -26.86
C GLU A 18 -11.16 0.51 -25.93
N PHE A 19 -9.90 0.28 -25.52
CA PHE A 19 -9.55 -0.79 -24.59
C PHE A 19 -10.24 -0.67 -23.23
N ILE A 20 -10.26 0.53 -22.63
CA ILE A 20 -10.96 0.78 -21.36
C ILE A 20 -12.46 0.47 -21.50
N ARG A 21 -13.08 0.86 -22.61
CA ARG A 21 -14.49 0.59 -22.90
C ARG A 21 -14.75 -0.91 -23.02
N LEU A 22 -13.94 -1.63 -23.80
CA LEU A 22 -14.08 -3.07 -24.03
C LEU A 22 -13.84 -3.90 -22.77
N SER A 23 -12.96 -3.44 -21.88
CA SER A 23 -12.66 -4.09 -20.59
C SER A 23 -13.62 -3.69 -19.46
N SER A 24 -14.65 -2.89 -19.75
CA SER A 24 -15.61 -2.39 -18.75
C SER A 24 -14.95 -1.68 -17.56
N MET A 25 -13.77 -1.07 -17.79
CA MET A 25 -13.06 -0.31 -16.78
C MET A 25 -13.50 1.16 -16.78
N THR A 26 -13.42 1.80 -15.62
CA THR A 26 -13.60 3.25 -15.52
C THR A 26 -12.25 3.95 -15.49
N HIS A 27 -12.01 4.88 -16.41
CA HIS A 27 -10.79 5.70 -16.40
C HIS A 27 -10.99 6.96 -15.57
N VAL A 28 -10.41 6.96 -14.37
CA VAL A 28 -10.37 8.12 -13.48
C VAL A 28 -9.09 8.92 -13.73
N ARG A 29 -9.23 10.23 -13.94
CA ARG A 29 -8.09 11.15 -14.11
C ARG A 29 -7.91 12.00 -12.85
N THR A 30 -6.67 12.25 -12.46
CA THR A 30 -6.35 13.24 -11.45
C THR A 30 -6.59 14.65 -11.98
N SER A 31 -7.11 15.53 -11.13
CA SER A 31 -7.24 16.95 -11.48
C SER A 31 -5.88 17.56 -11.84
N PRO A 32 -5.83 18.48 -12.82
CA PRO A 32 -4.62 19.25 -13.10
C PRO A 32 -4.10 19.91 -11.82
N TYR A 33 -2.77 19.93 -11.65
CA TYR A 33 -2.09 20.55 -10.51
C TYR A 33 -2.48 19.98 -9.13
N TYR A 34 -2.95 18.74 -9.06
CA TYR A 34 -3.33 18.07 -7.82
C TYR A 34 -2.51 16.78 -7.57
N PRO A 35 -1.19 16.91 -7.30
CA PRO A 35 -0.27 15.77 -7.18
C PRO A 35 -0.56 14.86 -5.99
N GLN A 36 -1.24 15.36 -4.95
CA GLN A 36 -1.55 14.61 -3.73
C GLN A 36 -2.37 13.33 -4.03
N SER A 37 -3.19 13.35 -5.09
CA SER A 37 -3.94 12.17 -5.54
C SER A 37 -3.05 11.01 -6.01
N ASN A 38 -1.81 11.29 -6.42
CA ASN A 38 -0.87 10.28 -6.90
C ASN A 38 0.11 9.79 -5.82
N GLY A 39 -0.07 10.20 -4.56
CA GLY A 39 0.90 9.92 -3.49
C GLY A 39 1.23 8.43 -3.30
N LYS A 40 0.28 7.51 -3.56
CA LYS A 40 0.52 6.06 -3.48
C LYS A 40 1.55 5.59 -4.52
N ILE A 41 1.36 5.95 -5.78
CA ILE A 41 2.27 5.52 -6.86
C ILE A 41 3.61 6.26 -6.77
N GLU A 42 3.59 7.55 -6.39
CA GLU A 42 4.81 8.32 -6.16
C GLU A 42 5.68 7.72 -5.04
N ARG A 43 5.05 7.30 -3.94
CA ARG A 43 5.75 6.61 -2.84
C ARG A 43 6.34 5.28 -3.26
N PHE A 44 5.62 4.50 -4.07
CA PHE A 44 6.15 3.28 -4.66
C PHE A 44 7.37 3.57 -5.56
N HIS A 45 7.25 4.53 -6.48
CA HIS A 45 8.35 4.94 -7.36
C HIS A 45 9.57 5.41 -6.59
N LYS A 46 9.38 6.17 -5.51
CA LYS A 46 10.48 6.57 -4.63
C LYS A 46 11.19 5.35 -4.07
N SER A 47 10.44 4.41 -3.48
CA SER A 47 10.98 3.18 -2.88
C SER A 47 11.72 2.33 -3.92
N LEU A 48 11.11 2.06 -5.07
CA LEU A 48 11.74 1.32 -6.18
C LEU A 48 13.07 1.96 -6.60
N LYS A 49 13.08 3.27 -6.79
CA LYS A 49 14.31 3.96 -7.22
C LYS A 49 15.38 3.92 -6.14
N THR A 50 15.06 4.18 -4.88
CA THR A 50 16.05 4.24 -3.79
C THR A 50 16.56 2.87 -3.37
N GLU A 51 15.68 1.87 -3.36
CA GLU A 51 15.98 0.56 -2.78
C GLU A 51 16.53 -0.41 -3.82
N CYS A 52 16.19 -0.23 -5.11
CA CYS A 52 16.55 -1.14 -6.19
C CYS A 52 17.37 -0.47 -7.29
N VAL A 53 16.77 0.46 -8.05
CA VAL A 53 17.38 0.98 -9.30
C VAL A 53 18.69 1.73 -9.04
N ARG A 54 18.76 2.58 -8.00
CA ARG A 54 19.97 3.38 -7.72
C ARG A 54 21.10 2.57 -7.08
N LYS A 55 20.87 1.32 -6.69
CA LYS A 55 21.89 0.47 -6.06
C LYS A 55 22.64 -0.42 -7.05
N GLN A 56 22.21 -0.43 -8.31
CA GLN A 56 22.69 -1.37 -9.33
C GLN A 56 22.98 -0.62 -10.62
N SER A 57 24.02 -1.05 -11.34
CA SER A 57 24.19 -0.68 -12.74
C SER A 57 23.33 -1.63 -13.56
N LEU A 58 22.39 -1.09 -14.33
CA LEU A 58 21.50 -1.87 -15.19
C LEU A 58 21.89 -1.56 -16.64
N ASP A 59 22.63 -2.47 -17.27
CA ASP A 59 23.25 -2.19 -18.57
C ASP A 59 22.34 -2.57 -19.74
N THR A 60 21.39 -3.48 -19.51
CA THR A 60 20.43 -3.92 -20.52
C THR A 60 18.99 -3.82 -20.05
N LEU A 61 18.07 -3.64 -21.01
CA LEU A 61 16.63 -3.65 -20.72
C LEU A 61 16.16 -5.00 -20.15
N ALA A 62 16.74 -6.12 -20.61
CA ALA A 62 16.38 -7.45 -20.13
C ALA A 62 16.75 -7.63 -18.66
N GLU A 63 17.95 -7.20 -18.29
CA GLU A 63 18.41 -7.17 -16.90
C GLU A 63 17.52 -6.26 -16.04
N ALA A 64 17.26 -5.04 -16.49
CA ALA A 64 16.40 -4.10 -15.78
C ALA A 64 15.01 -4.69 -15.51
N LYS A 65 14.40 -5.36 -16.50
CA LYS A 65 13.12 -6.06 -16.33
C LYS A 65 13.19 -7.15 -15.26
N LYS A 66 14.23 -8.00 -15.29
CA LYS A 66 14.40 -9.09 -14.31
C LYS A 66 14.56 -8.55 -12.90
N VAL A 67 15.42 -7.55 -12.72
CA VAL A 67 15.71 -6.93 -11.42
C VAL A 67 14.47 -6.21 -10.87
N ILE A 68 13.79 -5.43 -11.70
CA ILE A 68 12.57 -4.71 -11.27
C ILE A 68 11.46 -5.72 -10.94
N ALA A 69 11.28 -6.78 -11.74
CA ALA A 69 10.27 -7.81 -11.46
C ALA A 69 10.53 -8.51 -10.11
N ALA A 70 11.78 -8.88 -9.83
CA ALA A 70 12.16 -9.47 -8.55
C ALA A 70 11.90 -8.52 -7.37
N TYR A 71 12.21 -7.24 -7.54
CA TYR A 71 11.90 -6.23 -6.52
C TYR A 71 10.39 -6.07 -6.31
N VAL A 72 9.58 -6.04 -7.36
CA VAL A 72 8.11 -5.92 -7.26
C VAL A 72 7.52 -7.12 -6.51
N LEU A 73 8.02 -8.32 -6.80
CA LEU A 73 7.61 -9.53 -6.09
C LEU A 73 7.92 -9.41 -4.59
N ALA A 74 9.17 -9.08 -4.24
CA ALA A 74 9.56 -8.89 -2.84
C ALA A 74 8.78 -7.76 -2.15
N TYR A 75 8.51 -6.66 -2.85
CA TYR A 75 7.72 -5.54 -2.34
C TYR A 75 6.28 -5.97 -2.01
N ASN A 76 5.67 -6.80 -2.84
CA ASN A 76 4.29 -7.24 -2.63
C ASN A 76 4.16 -8.38 -1.62
N GLU A 77 5.12 -9.29 -1.56
CA GLU A 77 5.00 -10.54 -0.80
C GLU A 77 5.73 -10.53 0.54
N GLN A 78 6.74 -9.66 0.72
CA GLN A 78 7.63 -9.72 1.88
C GLN A 78 7.67 -8.40 2.66
N ARG A 79 7.56 -7.26 1.99
CA ARG A 79 7.68 -5.95 2.65
C ARG A 79 6.46 -5.65 3.53
N LEU A 80 6.69 -5.44 4.82
CA LEU A 80 5.66 -4.96 5.75
C LEU A 80 5.51 -3.44 5.68
N HIS A 81 4.26 -2.99 5.64
CA HIS A 81 3.94 -1.56 5.54
C HIS A 81 3.18 -1.06 6.76
N SER A 82 3.73 -0.07 7.47
CA SER A 82 3.10 0.52 8.65
C SER A 82 1.72 1.13 8.36
N SER A 83 1.55 1.76 7.19
CA SER A 83 0.29 2.40 6.77
C SER A 83 -0.87 1.42 6.57
N ILE A 84 -0.59 0.13 6.44
CA ILE A 84 -1.60 -0.94 6.36
C ILE A 84 -1.52 -1.88 7.56
N GLY A 85 -0.95 -1.45 8.68
CA GLY A 85 -0.89 -2.24 9.91
C GLY A 85 0.17 -3.34 9.89
N TYR A 86 1.31 -3.12 9.23
CA TYR A 86 2.42 -4.09 9.17
C TYR A 86 1.98 -5.46 8.65
N VAL A 87 1.30 -5.46 7.49
CA VAL A 87 1.11 -6.62 6.62
C VAL A 87 1.72 -6.32 5.25
N THR A 88 1.83 -7.33 4.40
CA THR A 88 2.33 -7.17 3.03
C THR A 88 1.22 -6.66 2.11
N PRO A 89 1.56 -5.98 0.99
CA PRO A 89 0.56 -5.55 0.03
C PRO A 89 -0.29 -6.70 -0.52
N LEU A 90 0.30 -7.89 -0.75
CA LEU A 90 -0.42 -9.06 -1.22
C LEU A 90 -1.43 -9.57 -0.18
N THR A 91 -1.02 -9.73 1.08
CA THR A 91 -1.91 -10.12 2.18
C THR A 91 -3.08 -9.14 2.32
N LYS A 92 -2.81 -7.84 2.17
CA LYS A 92 -3.86 -6.80 2.24
C LYS A 92 -4.80 -6.87 1.03
N LEU A 93 -4.27 -7.14 -0.16
CA LEU A 93 -5.06 -7.29 -1.39
C LEU A 93 -6.00 -8.50 -1.29
N ASN A 94 -5.52 -9.61 -0.73
CA ASN A 94 -6.29 -10.84 -0.54
C ASN A 94 -7.30 -10.76 0.61
N GLY A 95 -7.27 -9.69 1.44
CA GLY A 95 -8.15 -9.54 2.61
C GLY A 95 -7.78 -10.44 3.80
N GLU A 96 -6.64 -11.11 3.75
CA GLU A 96 -6.11 -11.99 4.81
C GLU A 96 -5.72 -11.20 6.07
N ASP A 97 -5.50 -9.90 5.93
CA ASP A 97 -5.16 -8.98 7.01
C ASP A 97 -6.23 -8.93 8.10
N ILE A 98 -7.50 -9.18 7.76
CA ILE A 98 -8.61 -9.23 8.72
C ILE A 98 -8.35 -10.28 9.80
N ALA A 99 -8.01 -11.51 9.40
CA ALA A 99 -7.71 -12.60 10.31
C ALA A 99 -6.46 -12.30 11.14
N ILE A 100 -5.42 -11.74 10.50
CA ILE A 100 -4.18 -11.34 11.18
C ILE A 100 -4.45 -10.30 12.27
N PHE A 101 -5.27 -9.28 11.99
CA PHE A 101 -5.61 -8.25 12.96
C PHE A 101 -6.48 -8.78 14.10
N ALA A 102 -7.42 -9.68 13.80
CA ALA A 102 -8.22 -10.34 14.83
C ALA A 102 -7.33 -11.13 15.80
N GLU A 103 -6.36 -11.88 15.27
CA GLU A 103 -5.42 -12.65 16.09
C GLU A 103 -4.50 -11.76 16.92
N ARG A 104 -3.97 -10.68 16.32
CA ARG A 104 -3.17 -9.68 17.06
C ARG A 104 -3.97 -9.04 18.19
N LYS A 105 -5.25 -8.74 17.99
CA LYS A 105 -6.13 -8.18 19.01
C LYS A 105 -6.32 -9.16 20.19
N LYS A 106 -6.54 -10.45 19.91
CA LYS A 106 -6.64 -11.49 20.95
C LYS A 106 -5.38 -11.56 21.81
N LYS A 107 -4.21 -11.63 21.18
CA LYS A 107 -2.91 -11.65 21.88
C LYS A 107 -2.71 -10.41 22.75
N LEU A 108 -3.09 -9.24 22.25
CA LEU A 108 -2.98 -7.99 22.98
C LEU A 108 -3.91 -7.94 24.21
N VAL A 109 -5.15 -8.45 24.09
CA VAL A 109 -6.08 -8.57 25.22
C VAL A 109 -5.54 -9.55 26.27
N ALA A 110 -5.05 -10.73 25.85
CA ALA A 110 -4.45 -11.70 26.75
C ALA A 110 -3.25 -11.11 27.53
N ALA A 111 -2.34 -10.42 26.82
CA ALA A 111 -1.20 -9.76 27.46
C ALA A 111 -1.61 -8.68 28.48
N ARG A 112 -2.72 -7.95 28.21
CA ARG A 112 -3.28 -6.98 29.16
C ARG A 112 -3.81 -7.66 30.42
N MET A 113 -4.49 -8.80 30.28
CA MET A 113 -5.00 -9.56 31.43
C MET A 113 -3.86 -10.07 32.30
N VAL A 114 -2.86 -10.71 31.71
CA VAL A 114 -1.65 -11.17 32.42
C VAL A 114 -0.95 -10.03 33.13
N ARG A 115 -0.81 -8.87 32.47
CA ARG A 115 -0.22 -7.68 33.11
C ARG A 115 -1.05 -7.19 34.29
N LYS A 116 -2.38 -7.17 34.17
CA LYS A 116 -3.29 -6.77 35.26
C LYS A 116 -3.15 -7.70 36.46
N GLU A 117 -3.14 -9.01 36.25
CA GLU A 117 -2.94 -10.00 37.32
C GLU A 117 -1.58 -9.83 38.00
N ARG A 118 -0.50 -9.63 37.22
CA ARG A 118 0.82 -9.39 37.79
C ARG A 118 0.87 -8.12 38.66
N LEU A 119 0.20 -7.05 38.23
CA LEU A 119 0.13 -5.81 39.00
C LEU A 119 -0.72 -5.96 40.27
N LEU A 120 -1.82 -6.72 40.21
CA LEU A 120 -2.62 -7.09 41.38
C LEU A 120 -1.77 -7.87 42.39
N ASN A 121 -1.04 -8.89 41.94
CA ASN A 121 -0.20 -9.72 42.80
C ASN A 121 0.94 -8.95 43.46
N LYS A 122 1.40 -7.85 42.84
CA LYS A 122 2.40 -6.94 43.41
C LYS A 122 1.82 -5.86 44.33
N GLY A 123 0.49 -5.74 44.43
CA GLY A 123 -0.16 -4.63 45.12
C GLY A 123 0.02 -3.27 44.42
N GLU A 124 0.49 -3.27 43.16
CA GLU A 124 0.78 -2.06 42.38
C GLU A 124 -0.41 -1.62 41.50
N LEU A 125 -1.50 -2.38 41.48
CA LEU A 125 -2.70 -2.02 40.72
C LEU A 125 -3.57 -1.04 41.53
N VAL A 126 -3.47 0.26 41.24
CA VAL A 126 -4.44 1.25 41.72
C VAL A 126 -5.70 1.16 40.86
N VAL A 127 -6.78 0.61 41.43
CA VAL A 127 -8.11 0.64 40.80
C VAL A 127 -8.72 1.99 41.11
N TYR A 128 -9.03 2.78 40.08
CA TYR A 128 -9.77 4.02 40.25
C TYR A 128 -11.23 3.67 40.62
N GLN A 129 -11.61 3.91 41.87
CA GLN A 129 -13.01 3.97 42.26
C GLN A 129 -13.53 5.36 41.82
N PRO A 130 -14.53 5.45 40.93
CA PRO A 130 -15.16 6.72 40.67
C PRO A 130 -15.73 7.27 41.99
N LEU A 131 -15.56 8.57 42.22
CA LEU A 131 -16.26 9.27 43.29
C LEU A 131 -17.75 9.10 43.03
N VAL A 132 -18.42 8.26 43.83
CA VAL A 132 -19.88 8.23 43.86
C VAL A 132 -20.33 9.55 44.45
N ASP A 133 -21.20 10.24 43.72
CA ASP A 133 -21.64 11.59 43.99
C ASP A 133 -22.05 11.77 45.47
N ALA A 134 -21.39 12.71 46.15
CA ALA A 134 -21.82 13.19 47.44
C ALA A 134 -23.07 14.06 47.21
N ALA A 135 -24.23 13.48 47.53
CA ALA A 135 -25.51 14.19 47.68
C ALA A 135 -25.51 15.05 48.95
#